data_AF-A0A642PQ80-F1
#
_entry.id   AF-A0A642PQ80-F1
#
_cell.length_a   1.000
_cell.length_b   1.000
_cell.length_c   1.000
_cell.angle_alpha   90.00
_cell.angle_beta   90.00
_cell.angle_gamma   90.00
#
_symmetry.space_group_name_H-M   'P 1'
#
loop_
_entity.id
_entity.type
_entity.pdbx_description
1 polymer ?
#
loop_
_entity_poly.entity_id
_entity_poly.type
_entity_poly.pdbx_seq_one_letter_code
_entity_poly.pdbx_strand_id
1 'polypeptide(L)'
;MLKHFMDDFLAFVPLQLPQLIDVTTMEEPKIYGDYALLTFPLREPYDLEEVMDIFEDDMELITLYHHTPRLGDKSGHSTCAYSNPAFGQMYKMNAQTDDTGRVTRIFVTIYDSLEFMYGDLCLDLDLHARTGMFKYKRDKEHVLVDFI
;
A
#
# COMPACT_ATOMS: atom_id res chain seq x y z
N MET A 1 18.31 8.20 -5.96
CA MET A 1 17.36 7.39 -6.75
C MET A 1 15.96 7.56 -6.20
N LEU A 2 15.75 7.32 -4.90
CA LEU A 2 14.47 7.51 -4.19
C LEU A 2 13.68 8.78 -4.56
N LYS A 3 14.33 9.95 -4.54
CA LYS A 3 13.66 11.21 -4.89
C LYS A 3 13.04 11.18 -6.29
N HIS A 4 13.73 10.60 -7.27
CA HIS A 4 13.22 10.49 -8.63
C HIS A 4 11.98 9.60 -8.71
N PHE A 5 11.97 8.44 -8.03
CA PHE A 5 10.78 7.58 -7.99
C PHE A 5 9.61 8.23 -7.25
N MET A 6 9.89 9.00 -6.21
CA MET A 6 8.86 9.77 -5.51
C MET A 6 8.29 10.88 -6.39
N ASP A 7 9.15 11.62 -7.10
CA ASP A 7 8.73 12.68 -8.02
C ASP A 7 7.89 12.09 -9.18
N ASP A 8 8.30 10.94 -9.73
CA ASP A 8 7.54 10.21 -10.76
C ASP A 8 6.19 9.72 -10.23
N PHE A 9 6.16 9.13 -9.02
CA PHE A 9 4.93 8.71 -8.36
C PHE A 9 3.95 9.89 -8.24
N LEU A 10 4.42 11.02 -7.69
CA LEU A 10 3.60 12.22 -7.46
C LEU A 10 3.18 12.91 -8.77
N ALA A 11 3.85 12.64 -9.88
CA ALA A 11 3.48 13.17 -11.20
C ALA A 11 2.36 12.36 -11.87
N PHE A 12 2.34 11.03 -11.70
CA PHE A 12 1.48 10.14 -12.50
C PHE A 12 0.36 9.47 -11.71
N VAL A 13 0.64 8.91 -10.54
CA VAL A 13 -0.34 8.12 -9.78
C VAL A 13 -1.55 8.96 -9.32
N PRO A 14 -1.39 10.22 -8.86
CA PRO A 14 -2.53 11.09 -8.53
C PRO A 14 -3.50 11.34 -9.71
N LEU A 15 -3.02 11.24 -10.95
CA LEU A 15 -3.86 11.42 -12.14
C LEU A 15 -4.74 10.19 -12.40
N GLN A 16 -4.28 9.00 -11.97
CA GLN A 16 -5.00 7.74 -12.10
C GLN A 16 -5.94 7.50 -10.93
N LEU A 17 -5.53 7.89 -9.71
CA LEU A 17 -6.30 7.73 -8.48
C LEU A 17 -6.60 9.07 -7.77
N PRO A 18 -7.25 10.04 -8.43
CA PRO A 18 -7.50 11.36 -7.85
C PRO A 18 -8.36 11.32 -6.57
N GLN A 19 -9.13 10.25 -6.37
CA GLN A 19 -9.97 10.04 -5.20
C GLN A 19 -9.21 9.50 -3.98
N LEU A 20 -8.12 8.77 -4.19
CA LEU A 20 -7.31 8.17 -3.11
C LEU A 20 -6.00 8.93 -2.85
N ILE A 21 -5.42 9.54 -3.88
CA ILE A 21 -4.10 10.17 -3.86
C ILE A 21 -4.23 11.65 -4.22
N ASP A 22 -4.61 12.47 -3.23
CA ASP A 22 -4.71 13.93 -3.38
C ASP A 22 -3.43 14.61 -2.86
N VAL A 23 -2.59 15.09 -3.77
CA VAL A 23 -1.33 15.76 -3.44
C VAL A 23 -1.55 17.07 -2.68
N THR A 24 -2.73 17.71 -2.82
CA THR A 24 -3.03 18.99 -2.17
C THR A 24 -3.28 18.85 -0.67
N THR A 25 -3.68 17.65 -0.23
CA THR A 25 -3.95 17.32 1.19
C THR A 25 -2.93 16.36 1.78
N MET A 26 -1.92 15.94 1.00
CA MET A 26 -0.86 15.05 1.42
C MET A 26 -0.09 15.62 2.62
N GLU A 27 0.17 14.78 3.62
CA GLU A 27 1.02 15.15 4.75
C GLU A 27 2.49 15.27 4.34
N GLU A 28 3.31 15.90 5.20
CA GLU A 28 4.75 16.03 4.93
C GLU A 28 5.40 14.64 4.75
N PRO A 29 6.10 14.38 3.63
CA PRO A 29 6.76 13.10 3.38
C PRO A 29 7.79 12.77 4.45
N LYS A 30 7.79 11.53 4.93
CA LYS A 30 8.83 11.02 5.84
C LYS A 30 9.85 10.24 5.03
N ILE A 31 11.04 10.81 4.87
CA ILE A 31 12.11 10.22 4.07
C ILE A 31 13.09 9.50 5.00
N TYR A 32 13.26 8.22 4.76
CA TYR A 32 14.30 7.36 5.30
C TYR A 32 15.30 7.08 4.17
N GLY A 33 16.56 6.79 4.48
CA GLY A 33 17.64 6.71 3.47
C GLY A 33 17.24 5.96 2.19
N ASP A 34 16.52 4.85 2.37
CA ASP A 34 16.27 3.85 1.33
C ASP A 34 14.77 3.79 0.94
N TYR A 35 13.90 4.50 1.67
CA TYR A 35 12.44 4.54 1.38
C TYR A 35 11.77 5.81 1.90
N ALA A 36 10.66 6.21 1.27
CA ALA A 36 9.84 7.34 1.69
C ALA A 36 8.43 6.89 2.04
N LEU A 37 7.86 7.40 3.13
CA LEU A 37 6.47 7.22 3.50
C LEU A 37 5.67 8.47 3.16
N LEU A 38 4.64 8.28 2.36
CA LEU A 38 3.65 9.30 2.00
C LEU A 38 2.33 8.93 2.68
N THR A 39 1.60 9.94 3.14
CA THR A 39 0.29 9.75 3.77
C THR A 39 -0.72 10.68 3.10
N PHE A 40 -1.78 10.09 2.58
CA PHE A 40 -2.85 10.77 1.86
C PHE A 40 -4.15 10.67 2.66
N PRO A 41 -4.56 11.75 3.34
CA PRO A 41 -5.90 11.83 3.94
C PRO A 41 -6.98 11.81 2.85
N LEU A 42 -7.99 10.98 3.04
CA LEU A 42 -9.13 10.87 2.13
C LEU A 42 -10.16 11.96 2.44
N ARG A 43 -10.79 12.50 1.39
CA ARG A 43 -11.86 13.51 1.52
C ARG A 43 -13.12 12.91 2.13
N GLU A 44 -13.43 11.67 1.75
CA GLU A 44 -14.54 10.89 2.29
C GLU A 44 -14.03 9.51 2.73
N PRO A 45 -14.60 8.89 3.79
CA PRO A 45 -14.20 7.55 4.21
C PRO A 45 -14.71 6.46 3.25
N TYR A 46 -13.88 5.45 3.01
CA TYR A 46 -14.19 4.31 2.14
C TYR A 46 -14.32 3.01 2.94
N ASP A 47 -15.05 2.03 2.41
CA ASP A 47 -14.89 0.65 2.85
C ASP A 47 -13.54 0.08 2.38
N LEU A 48 -12.97 -0.84 3.16
CA LEU A 48 -11.69 -1.45 2.79
C LEU A 48 -11.78 -2.21 1.46
N GLU A 49 -12.92 -2.83 1.22
CA GLU A 49 -13.22 -3.57 -0.02
C GLU A 49 -13.27 -2.63 -1.23
N GLU A 50 -13.88 -1.44 -1.10
CA GLU A 50 -13.86 -0.42 -2.17
C GLU A 50 -12.43 0.05 -2.49
N VAL A 51 -11.57 0.22 -1.48
CA VAL A 51 -10.16 0.60 -1.70
C VAL A 51 -9.41 -0.52 -2.42
N MET A 52 -9.68 -1.77 -2.07
CA MET A 52 -9.07 -2.93 -2.74
C MET A 52 -9.49 -3.00 -4.21
N ASP A 53 -10.78 -2.83 -4.50
CA ASP A 53 -11.31 -2.83 -5.86
C ASP A 53 -10.66 -1.72 -6.69
N ILE A 54 -10.52 -0.50 -6.13
CA ILE A 54 -9.82 0.61 -6.81
C ILE A 54 -8.34 0.27 -7.09
N PHE A 55 -7.63 -0.37 -6.16
CA PHE A 55 -6.23 -0.75 -6.37
C PHE A 55 -6.08 -1.78 -7.49
N GLU A 56 -7.00 -2.73 -7.60
CA GLU A 56 -6.97 -3.78 -8.62
C GLU A 56 -7.45 -3.26 -9.98
N ASP A 57 -8.57 -2.54 -10.04
CA ASP A 57 -9.23 -2.13 -11.29
C ASP A 57 -8.56 -0.91 -11.96
N ASP A 58 -8.18 0.11 -11.19
CA ASP A 58 -7.68 1.38 -11.77
C ASP A 58 -6.16 1.39 -11.96
N MET A 59 -5.42 0.63 -11.12
CA MET A 59 -3.96 0.64 -11.09
C MET A 59 -3.32 -0.72 -11.36
N GLU A 60 -4.10 -1.80 -11.47
CA GLU A 60 -3.60 -3.18 -11.63
C GLU A 60 -2.53 -3.54 -10.58
N LEU A 61 -2.67 -3.04 -9.34
CA LEU A 61 -1.72 -3.35 -8.27
C LEU A 61 -1.86 -4.82 -7.87
N ILE A 62 -0.72 -5.42 -7.54
CA ILE A 62 -0.69 -6.80 -7.07
C ILE A 62 -1.07 -6.79 -5.59
N THR A 63 -2.23 -7.36 -5.26
CA THR A 63 -2.64 -7.53 -3.86
C THR A 63 -1.65 -8.44 -3.13
N LEU A 64 -1.07 -7.93 -2.03
CA LEU A 64 -0.21 -8.69 -1.12
C LEU A 64 -1.05 -9.42 -0.08
N TYR A 65 -2.00 -8.74 0.57
CA TYR A 65 -2.89 -9.37 1.55
C TYR A 65 -4.19 -8.59 1.78
N HIS A 66 -5.20 -9.30 2.29
CA HIS A 66 -6.36 -8.79 3.00
C HIS A 66 -6.35 -9.40 4.40
N HIS A 67 -6.15 -8.56 5.41
CA HIS A 67 -5.97 -8.93 6.80
C HIS A 67 -7.17 -8.51 7.67
N THR A 68 -7.56 -9.43 8.55
CA THR A 68 -8.54 -9.23 9.62
C THR A 68 -7.83 -9.33 10.97
N PRO A 69 -7.91 -8.34 11.86
CA PRO A 69 -7.25 -8.39 13.17
C PRO A 69 -7.91 -9.40 14.11
N ARG A 70 -7.16 -9.91 15.10
CA ARG A 70 -7.69 -10.87 16.09
C ARG A 70 -8.73 -10.28 17.04
N LEU A 71 -8.64 -8.97 17.29
CA LEU A 71 -9.43 -8.24 18.26
C LEU A 71 -9.97 -6.98 17.56
N GLY A 72 -11.25 -6.99 17.20
CA GLY A 72 -11.90 -5.87 16.53
C GLY A 72 -12.86 -6.35 15.46
N ASP A 73 -14.16 -6.21 15.70
CA ASP A 73 -15.18 -6.61 14.71
C ASP A 73 -15.15 -5.68 13.48
N LYS A 74 -14.63 -4.44 13.61
CA LYS A 74 -14.66 -3.42 12.55
C LYS A 74 -13.35 -2.64 12.34
N SER A 75 -12.56 -2.41 13.39
CA SER A 75 -11.32 -1.63 13.29
C SER A 75 -10.09 -2.50 13.04
N GLY A 76 -9.10 -1.96 12.35
CA GLY A 76 -7.80 -2.61 12.13
C GLY A 76 -7.76 -3.62 10.98
N HIS A 77 -8.86 -3.80 10.22
CA HIS A 77 -8.82 -4.55 8.96
C HIS A 77 -7.91 -3.80 8.00
N SER A 78 -7.03 -4.52 7.31
CA SER A 78 -5.99 -3.87 6.51
C SER A 78 -5.73 -4.59 5.21
N THR A 79 -5.27 -3.84 4.23
CA THR A 79 -4.84 -4.36 2.93
C THR A 79 -3.50 -3.76 2.55
N CYS A 80 -2.75 -4.51 1.77
CA CYS A 80 -1.55 -4.05 1.10
C CYS A 80 -1.60 -4.52 -0.35
N ALA A 81 -1.32 -3.60 -1.27
CA ALA A 81 -1.09 -3.90 -2.67
C ALA A 81 0.19 -3.19 -3.14
N TYR A 82 0.86 -3.70 -4.16
CA TYR A 82 2.14 -3.15 -4.60
C TYR A 82 2.25 -3.08 -6.12
N SER A 83 3.06 -2.14 -6.60
CA SER A 83 3.30 -1.94 -8.02
C SER A 83 4.01 -3.13 -8.63
N ASN A 84 3.66 -3.49 -9.86
CA ASN A 84 4.32 -4.58 -10.57
C ASN A 84 5.81 -4.24 -10.83
N PRO A 85 6.76 -4.98 -10.22
CA PRO A 85 8.19 -4.71 -10.33
C PRO A 85 8.73 -4.73 -11.77
N ALA A 86 8.08 -5.48 -12.67
CA ALA A 86 8.50 -5.59 -14.07
C ALA A 86 8.49 -4.25 -14.82
N PHE A 87 7.74 -3.26 -14.33
CA PHE A 87 7.69 -1.91 -14.93
C PHE A 87 8.62 -0.90 -14.25
N GLY A 88 9.46 -1.34 -13.30
CA GLY A 88 10.39 -0.46 -12.58
C GLY A 88 9.72 0.51 -11.60
N GLN A 89 8.41 0.37 -11.37
CA GLN A 89 7.71 1.06 -10.30
C GLN A 89 7.99 0.36 -8.98
N MET A 90 8.36 1.13 -7.96
CA MET A 90 8.80 0.58 -6.67
C MET A 90 8.04 1.22 -5.52
N TYR A 91 6.75 0.88 -5.41
CA TYR A 91 5.95 1.32 -4.27
C TYR A 91 4.92 0.27 -3.83
N LYS A 92 4.51 0.38 -2.57
CA LYS A 92 3.30 -0.29 -2.06
C LYS A 92 2.31 0.74 -1.54
N MET A 93 1.05 0.35 -1.54
CA MET A 93 -0.05 1.09 -0.93
C MET A 93 -0.67 0.23 0.17
N ASN A 94 -0.87 0.84 1.33
CA ASN A 94 -1.53 0.24 2.47
C ASN A 94 -2.75 1.07 2.84
N ALA A 95 -3.81 0.38 3.26
CA ALA A 95 -4.99 0.97 3.85
C ALA A 95 -5.41 0.16 5.08
N GLN A 96 -5.95 0.85 6.09
CA GLN A 96 -6.45 0.22 7.30
C GLN A 96 -7.70 0.94 7.79
N THR A 97 -8.66 0.16 8.31
CA THR A 97 -9.87 0.71 8.91
C THR A 97 -9.58 1.31 10.29
N ASP A 98 -10.15 2.49 10.54
CA ASP A 98 -10.11 3.16 11.84
C ASP A 98 -11.15 2.59 12.82
N ASP A 99 -11.38 3.27 13.94
CA ASP A 99 -12.34 2.88 14.97
C ASP A 99 -13.81 2.90 14.50
N THR A 100 -14.11 3.60 13.40
CA THR A 100 -15.42 3.59 12.74
C THR A 100 -15.58 2.41 11.78
N GLY A 101 -14.49 1.70 11.47
CA GLY A 101 -14.47 0.61 10.51
C GLY A 101 -14.33 1.08 9.06
N ARG A 102 -13.91 2.33 8.84
CA ARG A 102 -13.72 2.91 7.50
C ARG A 102 -12.26 3.27 7.27
N VAL A 103 -11.84 3.30 6.01
CA VAL A 103 -10.52 3.80 5.61
C VAL A 103 -10.63 5.31 5.44
N THR A 104 -9.80 6.05 6.16
CA THR A 104 -9.72 7.52 6.07
C THR A 104 -8.39 8.01 5.51
N ARG A 105 -7.42 7.11 5.32
CA ARG A 105 -6.05 7.42 4.90
C ARG A 105 -5.47 6.30 4.06
N ILE A 106 -4.71 6.68 3.04
CA ILE A 106 -3.86 5.78 2.26
C ILE A 106 -2.41 6.06 2.60
N PHE A 107 -1.65 5.00 2.87
CA PHE A 107 -0.22 5.06 3.11
C PHE A 107 0.50 4.51 1.89
N VAL A 108 1.50 5.25 1.40
CA VAL A 108 2.32 4.80 0.28
C VAL A 108 3.76 4.73 0.74
N THR A 109 4.42 3.60 0.49
CA THR A 109 5.87 3.46 0.68
C THR A 109 6.53 3.43 -0.69
N ILE A 110 7.41 4.39 -0.97
CA ILE A 110 8.26 4.41 -2.17
C ILE A 110 9.63 3.86 -1.79
N TYR A 111 10.17 2.94 -2.58
CA TYR A 111 11.48 2.32 -2.34
C TYR A 111 12.53 2.84 -3.31
N ASP A 112 13.78 2.80 -2.90
CA ASP A 112 14.92 3.15 -3.75
C ASP A 112 15.42 1.99 -4.62
N SER A 113 15.03 0.75 -4.28
CA SER A 113 15.40 -0.48 -4.97
C SER A 113 14.36 -1.60 -4.82
N LEU A 114 14.37 -2.52 -5.77
CA LEU A 114 13.53 -3.73 -5.78
C LEU A 114 13.85 -4.69 -4.64
N GLU A 115 15.12 -4.77 -4.22
CA GLU A 115 15.56 -5.62 -3.11
C GLU A 115 14.92 -5.18 -1.78
N PHE A 116 14.94 -3.87 -1.50
CA PHE A 116 14.29 -3.31 -0.32
C PHE A 116 12.78 -3.49 -0.35
N MET A 117 12.16 -3.26 -1.52
CA MET A 117 10.73 -3.49 -1.69
C MET A 117 10.35 -4.94 -1.40
N TYR A 118 11.03 -5.92 -2.01
CA TYR A 118 10.78 -7.34 -1.76
C TYR A 118 10.94 -7.71 -0.27
N GLY A 119 12.02 -7.23 0.37
CA GLY A 119 12.28 -7.48 1.77
C GLY A 119 11.18 -6.91 2.68
N ASP A 120 10.71 -5.70 2.39
CA ASP A 120 9.65 -5.04 3.15
C ASP A 120 8.29 -5.73 2.95
N LEU A 121 7.93 -6.15 1.73
CA LEU A 121 6.70 -6.93 1.50
C LEU A 121 6.69 -8.25 2.29
N CYS A 122 7.83 -8.95 2.32
CA CYS A 122 7.98 -10.17 3.12
C CYS A 122 7.84 -9.91 4.63
N LEU A 123 8.42 -8.81 5.10
CA LEU A 123 8.34 -8.39 6.51
C LEU A 123 6.91 -8.02 6.89
N ASP A 124 6.19 -7.29 6.03
CA ASP A 124 4.82 -6.85 6.23
C ASP A 124 3.87 -8.07 6.41
N LEU A 125 4.04 -9.10 5.59
CA LEU A 125 3.33 -10.39 5.75
C LEU A 125 3.62 -11.05 7.10
N ASP A 126 4.89 -11.09 7.53
CA ASP A 126 5.28 -11.73 8.80
C ASP A 126 4.77 -10.97 10.03
N LEU A 127 4.68 -9.65 9.96
CA LEU A 127 4.11 -8.82 11.01
C LEU A 127 2.60 -9.04 11.13
N HIS A 128 1.88 -9.00 10.01
CA HIS A 128 0.42 -9.17 10.00
C HIS A 128 -0.03 -10.59 10.34
N ALA A 129 0.79 -11.61 10.05
CA ALA A 129 0.54 -12.98 10.51
C ALA A 129 0.46 -13.11 12.04
N ARG A 130 1.10 -12.20 12.78
CA ARG A 130 1.11 -12.21 14.26
C ARG A 130 -0.09 -11.49 14.87
N THR A 131 -0.71 -10.56 14.13
CA THR A 131 -1.74 -9.65 14.64
C THR A 131 -3.17 -10.03 14.22
N GLY A 132 -3.32 -11.01 13.31
CA GLY A 132 -4.62 -11.35 12.72
C GLY A 132 -4.64 -12.64 11.93
N MET A 133 -5.62 -12.71 11.05
CA MET A 133 -5.85 -13.76 10.05
C MET A 133 -5.86 -13.10 8.68
N PHE A 134 -5.41 -13.80 7.65
CA PHE A 134 -5.53 -13.35 6.27
C PHE A 134 -6.77 -13.96 5.61
N LYS A 135 -7.68 -13.13 5.11
CA LYS A 135 -8.72 -13.56 4.15
C LYS A 135 -8.07 -13.93 2.81
N TYR A 136 -7.08 -13.14 2.42
CA TYR A 136 -6.21 -13.39 1.29
C TYR A 136 -4.77 -13.03 1.67
N LYS A 137 -3.81 -13.81 1.17
CA LYS A 137 -2.40 -13.44 1.18
C LYS A 137 -1.75 -14.02 -0.07
N ARG A 138 -0.77 -13.30 -0.62
CA ARG A 138 0.11 -13.82 -1.63
C ARG A 138 1.23 -14.62 -0.97
N ASP A 139 1.51 -15.81 -1.50
CA ASP A 139 2.60 -16.64 -0.99
C ASP A 139 3.96 -16.01 -1.31
N LYS A 140 4.94 -16.18 -0.42
CA LYS A 140 6.25 -15.54 -0.56
C LYS A 140 6.99 -16.02 -1.81
N GLU A 141 6.72 -17.25 -2.25
CA GLU A 141 7.23 -17.80 -3.50
C GLU A 141 6.68 -17.04 -4.72
N HIS A 142 5.38 -16.70 -4.71
CA HIS A 142 4.78 -15.90 -5.78
C HIS A 142 5.26 -14.45 -5.73
N VAL A 143 5.40 -13.87 -4.53
CA VAL A 143 6.02 -12.54 -4.37
C VAL A 143 7.43 -12.55 -4.95
N LEU A 144 8.25 -13.58 -4.70
CA LEU A 144 9.60 -13.65 -5.26
C LEU A 144 9.59 -13.69 -6.79
N VAL A 145 8.65 -14.43 -7.40
CA VAL A 145 8.52 -14.51 -8.86
C VAL A 145 8.20 -13.16 -9.48
N ASP A 146 7.47 -12.29 -8.79
CA ASP A 146 7.13 -10.96 -9.31
C ASP A 146 8.35 -10.03 -9.44
N PHE A 147 9.50 -10.38 -8.83
CA PHE A 147 10.74 -9.59 -8.80
C PHE A 147 11.88 -10.18 -9.64
N ILE A 148 11.65 -11.27 -10.38
CA ILE A 148 12.63 -11.97 -11.24
C ILE A 148 12.33 -11.69 -12.71
#